data_AF-A0A0K9FBR0-F1
#
_entry.id   AF-A0A0K9FBR0-F1
#
_cell.length_a   1.000
_cell.length_b   1.000
_cell.length_c   1.000
_cell.angle_alpha   90.00
_cell.angle_beta   90.00
_cell.angle_gamma   90.00
#
_symmetry.space_group_name_H-M   'P 1'
#
loop_
_entity.id
_entity.type
_entity.pdbx_description
1 polymer ?
#
loop_
_entity_poly.entity_id
_entity_poly.type
_entity_poly.pdbx_seq_one_letter_code
_entity_poly.pdbx_strand_id
1 'polypeptide(L)'
;MVTSVVSKEIFKLERRRFFKKPIIFIAYNDGFYFQNPRGREKVNFDNIINIFIAEPYRLSEKSFVILYKSADGEEWRLDLTKSLLGRGVEKLEKLFEQEWRPLLSNKETSETIKWFNAAYAIFAVASWRDLGIFGGLVPTEETKEEQLSIISADWGIDSKKEADEVMELLFSGKTNVQYIEELKKSKEVADPFRYELCHVIKEKMGDKGVFAWDLVRLIHVAVICYIADIYTKEEALDLCLQAAEVLQSVYSSFDEMGQSYLLGYSFWSKEDLNGKTNNARERKDIHEMLLKLENGPYSLDFHLPLKKDW
;
A
#
# COMPACT_ATOMS: atom_id res chain seq x y z
N MET A 1 0.21 -40.96 -10.20
CA MET A 1 0.26 -41.17 -8.73
C MET A 1 1.68 -41.54 -8.33
N VAL A 2 2.61 -40.58 -8.34
CA VAL A 2 3.98 -40.70 -7.81
C VAL A 2 4.43 -39.28 -7.43
N THR A 3 5.26 -39.19 -6.39
CA THR A 3 6.02 -38.03 -5.85
C THR A 3 5.32 -37.07 -4.88
N SER A 4 5.17 -37.48 -3.61
CA SER A 4 5.12 -36.55 -2.46
C SER A 4 5.96 -37.00 -1.25
N VAL A 5 6.85 -37.98 -1.41
CA VAL A 5 7.57 -38.60 -0.28
C VAL A 5 8.99 -38.05 -0.09
N VAL A 6 9.59 -37.42 -1.11
CA VAL A 6 11.00 -37.01 -1.08
C VAL A 6 11.27 -35.75 -0.22
N SER A 7 10.28 -34.89 0.04
CA SER A 7 10.52 -33.61 0.74
C SER A 7 10.62 -33.71 2.27
N LYS A 8 9.96 -34.69 2.91
CA LYS A 8 9.89 -34.78 4.39
C LYS A 8 11.13 -35.42 5.02
N GLU A 9 11.84 -36.30 4.32
CA GLU A 9 13.03 -36.99 4.85
C GLU A 9 14.30 -36.14 4.78
N ILE A 10 14.47 -35.35 3.70
CA ILE A 10 15.61 -34.43 3.55
C ILE A 10 15.62 -33.41 4.70
N PHE A 11 14.47 -32.80 4.99
CA PHE A 11 14.34 -31.85 6.11
C PHE A 11 14.48 -32.49 7.49
N LYS A 12 14.28 -33.81 7.65
CA LYS A 12 14.50 -34.50 8.93
C LYS A 12 15.98 -34.75 9.24
N LEU A 13 16.78 -35.05 8.22
CA LEU A 13 18.22 -35.31 8.35
C LEU A 13 19.02 -34.03 8.63
N GLU A 14 18.55 -32.88 8.15
CA GLU A 14 19.21 -31.58 8.34
C GLU A 14 18.88 -30.90 9.69
N ARG A 15 17.75 -31.25 10.34
CA ARG A 15 17.26 -30.72 11.65
C ARG A 15 18.30 -30.55 12.77
N ARG A 16 19.38 -31.32 12.78
CA ARG A 16 20.36 -31.33 13.89
C ARG A 16 21.46 -30.27 13.80
N ARG A 17 21.59 -29.50 12.71
CA ARG A 17 22.77 -28.63 12.49
C ARG A 17 22.52 -27.13 12.30
N PHE A 18 21.28 -26.64 12.16
CA PHE A 18 21.03 -25.29 11.61
C PHE A 18 20.67 -24.17 12.60
N PHE A 19 20.34 -24.44 13.87
CA PHE A 19 19.70 -23.44 14.74
C PHE A 19 20.64 -22.63 15.65
N LYS A 20 21.68 -22.00 15.10
CA LYS A 20 22.48 -20.99 15.84
C LYS A 20 22.60 -19.62 15.15
N LYS A 21 21.99 -19.41 13.97
CA LYS A 21 22.09 -18.16 13.19
C LYS A 21 20.75 -17.79 12.53
N PRO A 22 20.51 -16.50 12.20
CA PRO A 22 19.27 -16.04 11.57
C PRO A 22 19.01 -16.74 10.23
N ILE A 23 17.73 -16.96 9.93
CA ILE A 23 17.28 -17.58 8.67
C ILE A 23 17.12 -16.43 7.66
N ILE A 24 18.06 -16.32 6.73
CA ILE A 24 18.06 -15.28 5.69
C ILE A 24 17.51 -15.88 4.41
N PHE A 25 16.40 -15.34 3.93
CA PHE A 25 15.89 -15.61 2.59
C PHE A 25 16.26 -14.45 1.69
N ILE A 26 16.83 -14.76 0.54
CA ILE A 26 17.22 -13.79 -0.47
C ILE A 26 16.33 -14.00 -1.68
N ALA A 27 15.60 -12.97 -2.06
CA ALA A 27 14.82 -12.94 -3.29
C ALA A 27 15.69 -12.37 -4.41
N TYR A 28 15.81 -13.12 -5.50
CA TYR A 28 16.41 -12.69 -6.76
C TYR A 28 15.36 -12.73 -7.87
N ASN A 29 15.69 -12.15 -9.03
CA ASN A 29 14.84 -12.17 -10.22
C ASN A 29 14.44 -13.59 -10.68
N ASP A 30 15.22 -14.61 -10.32
CA ASP A 30 14.98 -15.99 -10.74
C ASP A 30 14.43 -16.90 -9.63
N GLY A 31 14.15 -16.36 -8.43
CA GLY A 31 13.48 -17.08 -7.35
C GLY A 31 14.01 -16.78 -5.95
N PHE A 32 13.55 -17.57 -4.98
CA PHE A 32 13.92 -17.43 -3.58
C PHE A 32 15.05 -18.37 -3.20
N TYR A 33 15.91 -17.88 -2.33
CA TYR A 33 17.08 -18.60 -1.90
C TYR A 33 17.25 -18.52 -0.40
N PHE A 34 17.46 -19.67 0.22
CA PHE A 34 17.95 -19.73 1.59
C PHE A 34 19.46 -19.52 1.58
N GLN A 35 19.95 -18.59 2.39
CA GLN A 35 21.37 -18.33 2.55
C GLN A 35 21.83 -18.76 3.94
N ASN A 36 22.80 -19.68 3.98
CA ASN A 36 23.47 -20.08 5.22
C ASN A 36 25.00 -19.94 5.06
N PRO A 37 25.79 -20.09 6.15
CA PRO A 37 27.26 -19.97 6.09
C PRO A 37 27.98 -21.00 5.21
N ARG A 38 27.30 -22.05 4.74
CA ARG A 38 27.84 -23.12 3.90
C ARG A 38 27.45 -23.01 2.43
N GLY A 39 26.53 -22.10 2.09
CA GLY A 39 26.09 -21.92 0.71
C GLY A 39 24.71 -21.28 0.60
N ARG A 40 24.26 -21.24 -0.65
CA ARG A 40 22.93 -20.74 -1.03
C ARG A 40 22.16 -21.88 -1.70
N GLU A 41 20.91 -22.05 -1.31
CA GLU A 41 20.03 -23.08 -1.88
C GLU A 41 18.74 -22.42 -2.39
N LYS A 42 18.31 -22.79 -3.59
CA LYS A 42 17.04 -22.32 -4.14
C LYS A 42 15.90 -23.04 -3.43
N VAL A 43 14.99 -22.27 -2.86
CA VAL A 43 13.83 -22.78 -2.11
C VAL A 43 12.55 -22.36 -2.82
N ASN A 44 11.55 -23.22 -2.80
CA ASN A 44 10.20 -22.80 -3.17
C ASN A 44 9.52 -22.11 -1.99
N PHE A 45 8.51 -21.30 -2.27
CA PHE A 45 7.82 -20.48 -1.29
C PHE A 45 7.08 -21.32 -0.23
N ASP A 46 6.47 -22.43 -0.65
CA ASP A 46 5.85 -23.40 0.27
C ASP A 46 6.82 -23.89 1.35
N ASN A 47 8.09 -24.13 1.01
CA ASN A 47 9.09 -24.55 2.00
C ASN A 47 9.39 -23.42 3.00
N ILE A 48 9.40 -22.16 2.55
CA ILE A 48 9.61 -20.99 3.41
C ILE A 48 8.46 -20.83 4.42
N ILE A 49 7.22 -20.90 3.93
CA ILE A 49 6.00 -20.80 4.75
C ILE A 49 5.89 -21.98 5.72
N ASN A 50 6.16 -23.20 5.27
CA ASN A 50 6.14 -24.39 6.13
C ASN A 50 7.19 -24.32 7.25
N ILE A 51 8.37 -23.74 7.00
CA ILE A 51 9.39 -23.49 8.03
C ILE A 51 8.85 -22.49 9.07
N PHE A 52 8.11 -21.47 8.63
CA PHE A 52 7.54 -20.43 9.49
C PHE A 52 6.38 -20.94 10.36
N ILE A 53 5.40 -21.64 9.74
CA ILE A 53 4.21 -22.18 10.43
C ILE A 53 4.58 -23.26 11.45
N ALA A 54 5.62 -24.04 11.17
CA ALA A 54 6.03 -25.14 12.06
C ALA A 54 6.69 -24.68 13.37
N GLU A 55 7.36 -23.52 13.43
CA GLU A 55 8.09 -23.05 14.63
C GLU A 55 7.95 -21.54 14.96
N PRO A 56 6.73 -20.99 15.15
CA PRO A 56 6.49 -19.57 15.41
C PRO A 56 7.02 -19.05 16.77
N TYR A 57 7.45 -19.94 17.67
CA TYR A 57 7.86 -19.60 19.04
C TYR A 57 9.38 -19.51 19.26
N ARG A 58 10.21 -19.88 18.26
CA ARG A 58 11.69 -19.82 18.36
C ARG A 58 12.34 -18.72 17.53
N LEU A 59 11.56 -18.03 16.71
CA LEU A 59 12.01 -16.89 15.94
C LEU A 59 12.00 -15.66 16.87
N SER A 60 13.19 -15.15 17.23
CA SER A 60 13.31 -13.80 17.80
C SER A 60 12.77 -12.76 16.82
N GLU A 61 12.36 -11.58 17.29
CA GLU A 61 11.82 -10.48 16.45
C GLU A 61 12.74 -10.05 15.28
N LYS A 62 14.00 -10.50 15.27
CA LYS A 62 15.04 -10.22 14.27
C LYS A 62 15.34 -11.39 13.31
N SER A 63 14.53 -12.46 13.31
CA SER A 63 14.96 -13.76 12.75
C SER A 63 14.51 -14.03 11.32
N PHE A 64 13.68 -13.17 10.74
CA PHE A 64 13.16 -13.35 9.40
C PHE A 64 13.35 -12.08 8.59
N VAL A 65 14.31 -12.14 7.68
CA VAL A 65 14.72 -11.03 6.84
C VAL A 65 14.60 -11.50 5.41
N ILE A 66 13.79 -10.81 4.61
CA ILE A 66 13.86 -10.93 3.16
C ILE A 66 14.83 -9.85 2.69
N LEU A 67 15.95 -10.30 2.13
CA LEU A 67 16.86 -9.43 1.39
C LEU A 67 16.50 -9.56 -0.08
N TYR A 68 16.00 -8.50 -0.68
CA TYR A 68 15.85 -8.43 -2.13
C TYR A 68 17.10 -7.79 -2.72
N LYS A 69 17.65 -8.39 -3.78
CA LYS A 69 18.72 -7.80 -4.57
C LYS A 69 18.24 -7.61 -6.00
N SER A 70 18.17 -6.37 -6.47
CA SER A 70 17.83 -6.08 -7.87
C SER A 70 18.99 -6.47 -8.80
N ALA A 71 18.70 -6.58 -10.10
CA ALA A 71 19.73 -6.76 -11.13
C ALA A 71 20.71 -5.58 -11.18
N ASP A 72 20.27 -4.41 -10.74
CA ASP A 72 21.01 -3.14 -10.78
C ASP A 72 21.83 -2.91 -9.49
N GLY A 73 21.78 -3.85 -8.54
CA GLY A 73 22.59 -3.85 -7.33
C GLY A 73 21.95 -3.20 -6.10
N GLU A 74 20.67 -2.80 -6.17
CA GLU A 74 19.94 -2.29 -5.02
C GLU A 74 19.56 -3.41 -4.05
N GLU A 75 19.78 -3.19 -2.76
CA GLU A 75 19.45 -4.15 -1.71
C GLU A 75 18.33 -3.62 -0.82
N TRP A 76 17.23 -4.35 -0.74
CA TRP A 76 16.07 -4.00 0.07
C TRP A 76 15.92 -5.01 1.19
N ARG A 77 15.76 -4.52 2.41
CA ARG A 77 15.60 -5.34 3.61
C ARG A 77 14.19 -5.22 4.15
N LEU A 78 13.51 -6.36 4.28
CA LEU A 78 12.22 -6.45 4.97
C LEU A 78 12.37 -7.34 6.21
N ASP A 79 12.30 -6.73 7.39
CA ASP A 79 12.26 -7.44 8.67
C ASP A 79 10.80 -7.79 9.02
N LEU A 80 10.46 -9.08 8.95
CA LEU A 80 9.12 -9.55 9.33
C LEU A 80 9.05 -9.80 10.84
N THR A 81 8.39 -8.89 11.56
CA THR A 81 8.16 -9.04 13.01
C THR A 81 6.84 -9.78 13.30
N LYS A 82 6.74 -10.42 14.47
CA LYS A 82 5.54 -11.14 14.93
C LYS A 82 4.29 -10.26 14.97
N SER A 83 4.46 -8.94 15.14
CA SER A 83 3.37 -7.95 15.17
C SER A 83 2.74 -7.69 13.79
N LEU A 84 3.52 -7.82 12.70
CA LEU A 84 3.06 -7.65 11.32
C LEU A 84 2.21 -8.85 10.83
N LEU A 85 2.28 -9.98 11.53
CA LEU A 85 1.79 -11.28 11.06
C LEU A 85 0.44 -11.68 11.68
N GLY A 86 -0.16 -10.84 12.51
CA GLY A 86 -1.38 -11.19 13.27
C GLY A 86 -2.65 -11.35 12.44
N ARG A 87 -2.73 -10.82 11.22
CA ARG A 87 -3.89 -10.94 10.29
C ARG A 87 -3.53 -10.95 8.80
N GLY A 88 -2.23 -10.95 8.46
CA GLY A 88 -1.73 -10.66 7.11
C GLY A 88 -1.12 -11.86 6.38
N VAL A 89 -1.12 -13.07 6.93
CA VAL A 89 -0.37 -14.21 6.36
C VAL A 89 -0.98 -14.73 5.05
N GLU A 90 -2.28 -15.05 5.00
CA GLU A 90 -2.97 -15.44 3.75
C GLU A 90 -2.97 -14.31 2.71
N LYS A 91 -3.00 -13.06 3.20
CA LYS A 91 -2.98 -11.82 2.44
C LYS A 91 -1.60 -11.59 1.77
N LEU A 92 -0.51 -11.82 2.52
CA LEU A 92 0.87 -11.79 2.01
C LEU A 92 1.14 -12.97 1.07
N GLU A 93 0.66 -14.18 1.36
CA GLU A 93 0.78 -15.36 0.48
C GLU A 93 0.18 -15.10 -0.90
N LYS A 94 -0.99 -14.45 -0.96
CA LYS A 94 -1.66 -14.10 -2.22
C LYS A 94 -0.96 -12.96 -2.97
N LEU A 95 -0.45 -11.94 -2.25
CA LEU A 95 0.35 -10.83 -2.81
C LEU A 95 1.69 -11.33 -3.41
N PHE A 96 2.35 -12.28 -2.75
CA PHE A 96 3.60 -12.90 -3.23
C PHE A 96 3.39 -13.78 -4.47
N GLU A 97 2.31 -14.57 -4.53
CA GLU A 97 2.02 -15.47 -5.65
C GLU A 97 1.49 -14.75 -6.90
N GLN A 98 0.66 -13.71 -6.73
CA GLN A 98 -0.07 -13.06 -7.82
C GLN A 98 0.60 -11.77 -8.35
N GLU A 99 1.33 -11.03 -7.51
CA GLU A 99 1.84 -9.69 -7.88
C GLU A 99 3.37 -9.61 -7.98
N TRP A 100 4.12 -10.39 -7.21
CA TRP A 100 5.59 -10.21 -7.12
C TRP A 100 6.41 -10.93 -8.21
N ARG A 101 5.80 -11.87 -8.94
CA ARG A 101 6.47 -12.59 -10.05
C ARG A 101 6.58 -11.73 -11.33
N PRO A 102 5.58 -10.89 -11.68
CA PRO A 102 5.71 -9.87 -12.75
C PRO A 102 6.55 -8.63 -12.35
N LEU A 103 6.63 -8.30 -11.07
CA LEU A 103 7.39 -7.17 -10.49
C LEU A 103 8.91 -7.18 -10.72
N LEU A 104 9.45 -8.29 -11.21
CA LEU A 104 10.88 -8.44 -11.47
C LEU A 104 11.27 -7.94 -12.86
N SER A 105 10.31 -7.55 -13.71
CA SER A 105 10.55 -7.01 -15.06
C SER A 105 9.89 -5.65 -15.36
N ASN A 106 8.89 -5.22 -14.60
CA ASN A 106 8.14 -3.97 -14.85
C ASN A 106 8.19 -3.05 -13.62
N LYS A 107 9.35 -2.50 -13.24
CA LYS A 107 9.40 -1.50 -12.16
C LYS A 107 9.26 -0.09 -12.73
N GLU A 108 8.46 0.74 -12.06
CA GLU A 108 8.44 2.16 -12.33
C GLU A 108 9.82 2.76 -12.01
N THR A 109 10.32 3.58 -12.92
CA THR A 109 11.65 4.19 -12.84
C THR A 109 11.58 5.69 -12.56
N SER A 110 10.49 6.35 -12.98
CA SER A 110 10.24 7.76 -12.70
C SER A 110 10.08 7.98 -11.19
N GLU A 111 10.89 8.87 -10.62
CA GLU A 111 10.73 9.27 -9.22
C GLU A 111 9.41 10.01 -8.99
N THR A 112 8.94 10.78 -9.98
CA THR A 112 7.63 11.46 -9.93
C THR A 112 6.50 10.43 -9.81
N ILE A 113 6.51 9.37 -10.63
CA ILE A 113 5.47 8.35 -10.58
C ILE A 113 5.58 7.51 -9.30
N LYS A 114 6.80 7.20 -8.83
CA LYS A 114 7.00 6.57 -7.52
C LYS A 114 6.45 7.44 -6.39
N TRP A 115 6.56 8.77 -6.48
CA TRP A 115 5.94 9.70 -5.52
C TRP A 115 4.42 9.60 -5.57
N PHE A 116 3.80 9.55 -6.76
CA PHE A 116 2.34 9.33 -6.89
C PHE A 116 1.92 8.02 -6.20
N ASN A 117 2.65 6.93 -6.45
CA ASN A 117 2.42 5.64 -5.80
C ASN A 117 2.56 5.73 -4.27
N ALA A 118 3.56 6.46 -3.78
CA ALA A 118 3.72 6.71 -2.36
C ALA A 118 2.54 7.48 -1.77
N ALA A 119 2.01 8.46 -2.48
CA ALA A 119 0.90 9.29 -2.00
C ALA A 119 -0.38 8.50 -1.71
N TYR A 120 -0.71 7.48 -2.52
CA TYR A 120 -1.86 6.59 -2.28
C TYR A 120 -1.52 5.25 -1.64
N ALA A 121 -0.30 5.08 -1.10
CA ALA A 121 0.17 3.78 -0.62
C ALA A 121 -0.69 3.13 0.46
N ILE A 122 -1.29 3.92 1.36
CA ILE A 122 -2.23 3.39 2.37
C ILE A 122 -3.45 2.74 1.70
N PHE A 123 -3.95 3.35 0.61
CA PHE A 123 -5.02 2.76 -0.17
C PHE A 123 -4.54 1.50 -0.88
N ALA A 124 -3.43 1.61 -1.61
CA ALA A 124 -2.88 0.54 -2.42
C ALA A 124 -2.71 -0.76 -1.63
N VAL A 125 -2.05 -0.69 -0.48
CA VAL A 125 -1.77 -1.85 0.37
C VAL A 125 -3.05 -2.47 0.93
N ALA A 126 -4.03 -1.65 1.32
CA ALA A 126 -5.29 -2.19 1.84
C ALA A 126 -6.12 -2.91 0.76
N SER A 127 -5.93 -2.51 -0.50
CA SER A 127 -6.69 -2.97 -1.64
C SER A 127 -5.92 -3.94 -2.54
N TRP A 128 -4.78 -4.48 -2.09
CA TRP A 128 -3.98 -5.45 -2.86
C TRP A 128 -3.57 -4.84 -4.21
N ARG A 129 -2.82 -3.74 -4.15
CA ARG A 129 -2.28 -3.05 -5.32
C ARG A 129 -0.78 -2.96 -5.20
N ASP A 130 -0.11 -3.17 -6.32
CA ASP A 130 1.34 -3.15 -6.43
C ASP A 130 1.90 -1.72 -6.47
N LEU A 131 2.75 -1.35 -5.51
CA LEU A 131 3.38 -0.02 -5.48
C LEU A 131 4.54 0.14 -6.46
N GLY A 132 5.00 -0.96 -7.07
CA GLY A 132 6.11 -0.96 -8.03
C GLY A 132 5.72 -0.55 -9.45
N ILE A 133 4.42 -0.45 -9.77
CA ILE A 133 3.91 -0.02 -11.08
C ILE A 133 2.92 1.13 -10.93
N PHE A 134 2.82 1.98 -11.95
CA PHE A 134 1.78 3.00 -11.97
C PHE A 134 0.40 2.35 -11.89
N GLY A 135 -0.33 2.68 -10.84
CA GLY A 135 -1.69 2.23 -10.61
C GLY A 135 -1.86 0.86 -9.97
N GLY A 136 -0.76 0.14 -9.74
CA GLY A 136 -0.74 -1.14 -9.03
C GLY A 136 -1.50 -2.30 -9.65
N LEU A 137 -1.91 -2.17 -10.90
CA LEU A 137 -2.39 -3.26 -11.75
C LEU A 137 -1.82 -3.09 -13.16
N VAL A 138 -1.55 -4.21 -13.81
CA VAL A 138 -1.20 -4.22 -15.23
C VAL A 138 -2.50 -4.14 -16.04
N PRO A 139 -2.66 -3.17 -16.95
CA PRO A 139 -3.84 -3.09 -17.81
C PRO A 139 -3.93 -4.29 -18.76
N THR A 140 -4.88 -5.17 -18.47
CA THR A 140 -5.36 -6.28 -19.31
C THR A 140 -6.87 -6.16 -19.47
N GLU A 141 -7.47 -6.83 -20.45
CA GLU A 141 -8.93 -6.84 -20.62
C GLU A 141 -9.67 -7.27 -19.34
N GLU A 142 -9.15 -8.27 -18.61
CA GLU A 142 -9.71 -8.71 -17.33
C GLU A 142 -9.67 -7.61 -16.27
N THR A 143 -8.51 -6.97 -16.07
CA THR A 143 -8.39 -5.89 -15.09
C THR A 143 -9.21 -4.66 -15.49
N LYS A 144 -9.33 -4.39 -16.79
CA LYS A 144 -10.15 -3.30 -17.33
C LYS A 144 -11.62 -3.50 -17.00
N GLU A 145 -12.17 -4.68 -17.28
CA GLU A 145 -13.56 -5.03 -16.95
C GLU A 145 -13.82 -4.94 -15.44
N GLU A 146 -12.90 -5.46 -14.62
CA GLU A 146 -12.99 -5.38 -13.17
C GLU A 146 -12.97 -3.92 -12.68
N GLN A 147 -12.00 -3.13 -13.17
CA GLN A 147 -11.85 -1.73 -12.76
C GLN A 147 -13.02 -0.87 -13.21
N LEU A 148 -13.57 -1.10 -14.42
CA LEU A 148 -14.76 -0.42 -14.89
C LEU A 148 -15.98 -0.74 -13.99
N SER A 149 -16.16 -2.00 -13.59
CA SER A 149 -17.23 -2.37 -12.66
C SER A 149 -17.08 -1.69 -11.29
N ILE A 150 -15.84 -1.53 -10.80
CA ILE A 150 -15.57 -0.87 -9.51
C ILE A 150 -15.88 0.62 -9.58
N ILE A 151 -15.37 1.34 -10.58
CA ILE A 151 -15.57 2.79 -10.67
C ILE A 151 -17.02 3.16 -11.01
N SER A 152 -17.72 2.32 -11.78
CA SER A 152 -19.15 2.48 -12.02
C SER A 152 -19.94 2.33 -10.70
N ALA A 153 -19.67 1.29 -9.92
CA ALA A 153 -20.39 1.03 -8.66
C ALA A 153 -20.07 2.04 -7.55
N ASP A 154 -18.80 2.37 -7.37
CA ASP A 154 -18.34 3.18 -6.23
C ASP A 154 -18.41 4.68 -6.50
N TRP A 155 -18.26 5.08 -7.76
CA TRP A 155 -18.14 6.49 -8.16
C TRP A 155 -19.19 6.93 -9.19
N GLY A 156 -19.94 6.01 -9.79
CA GLY A 156 -20.88 6.35 -10.87
C GLY A 156 -20.19 6.81 -12.14
N ILE A 157 -19.00 6.26 -12.42
CA ILE A 157 -18.20 6.62 -13.60
C ILE A 157 -18.37 5.53 -14.66
N ASP A 158 -19.11 5.84 -15.72
CA ASP A 158 -19.23 4.99 -16.91
C ASP A 158 -18.62 5.67 -18.16
N SER A 159 -18.22 6.94 -18.02
CA SER A 159 -17.70 7.76 -19.11
C SER A 159 -16.63 8.74 -18.64
N LYS A 160 -15.84 9.22 -19.61
CA LYS A 160 -14.81 10.25 -19.38
C LYS A 160 -15.38 11.52 -18.76
N LYS A 161 -16.58 11.94 -19.19
CA LYS A 161 -17.23 13.15 -18.65
C LYS A 161 -17.51 13.00 -17.16
N GLU A 162 -18.04 11.86 -16.73
CA GLU A 162 -18.31 11.59 -15.30
C GLU A 162 -17.01 11.47 -14.51
N ALA A 163 -15.97 10.89 -15.10
CA ALA A 163 -14.64 10.88 -14.49
C ALA A 163 -14.13 12.30 -14.25
N ASP A 164 -14.22 13.19 -15.25
CA ASP A 164 -13.79 14.59 -15.15
C ASP A 164 -14.56 15.33 -14.05
N GLU A 165 -15.88 15.14 -13.96
CA GLU A 165 -16.71 15.72 -12.89
C GLU A 165 -16.27 15.21 -11.50
N VAL A 166 -15.92 13.93 -11.35
CA VAL A 166 -15.38 13.37 -10.10
C VAL A 166 -14.00 13.94 -9.78
N MET A 167 -13.13 14.12 -10.77
CA MET A 167 -11.81 14.74 -10.58
C MET A 167 -11.95 16.16 -10.05
N GLU A 168 -12.84 16.98 -10.63
CA GLU A 168 -13.10 18.35 -10.17
C GLU A 168 -13.64 18.39 -8.73
N LEU A 169 -14.55 17.46 -8.39
CA LEU A 169 -15.11 17.34 -7.04
C LEU A 169 -14.04 16.96 -6.00
N LEU A 170 -13.13 16.04 -6.33
CA LEU A 170 -12.05 15.66 -5.43
C LEU A 170 -11.00 16.78 -5.34
N PHE A 171 -10.66 17.41 -6.46
CA PHE A 171 -9.68 18.50 -6.49
C PHE A 171 -10.14 19.72 -5.68
N SER A 172 -11.44 20.02 -5.71
CA SER A 172 -12.05 21.09 -4.90
C SER A 172 -12.16 20.76 -3.41
N GLY A 173 -11.80 19.55 -2.98
CA GLY A 173 -11.83 19.14 -1.58
C GLY A 173 -13.24 18.95 -1.03
N LYS A 174 -14.14 18.32 -1.80
CA LYS A 174 -15.54 18.10 -1.41
C LYS A 174 -15.72 17.59 0.02
N THR A 175 -14.93 16.61 0.45
CA THR A 175 -15.04 16.07 1.82
C THR A 175 -14.50 17.06 2.84
N ASN A 176 -13.45 17.80 2.50
CA ASN A 176 -12.94 18.86 3.36
C ASN A 176 -13.96 20.00 3.57
N VAL A 177 -14.71 20.37 2.52
CA VAL A 177 -15.83 21.32 2.63
C VAL A 177 -16.92 20.78 3.57
N GLN A 178 -17.31 19.52 3.40
CA GLN A 178 -18.28 18.86 4.30
C GLN A 178 -17.79 18.83 5.75
N TYR A 179 -16.51 18.56 5.98
CA TYR A 179 -15.90 18.63 7.31
C TYR A 179 -16.03 20.04 7.92
N ILE A 180 -15.72 21.08 7.15
CA ILE A 180 -15.83 22.48 7.63
C ILE A 180 -17.29 22.83 7.99
N GLU A 181 -18.27 22.31 7.25
CA GLU A 181 -19.69 22.49 7.56
C GLU A 181 -20.12 21.71 8.81
N GLU A 182 -19.68 20.46 8.96
CA GLU A 182 -19.94 19.64 10.16
C GLU A 182 -19.32 20.26 11.42
N LEU A 183 -18.12 20.84 11.32
CA LEU A 183 -17.43 21.49 12.43
C LEU A 183 -18.21 22.69 13.00
N LYS A 184 -19.08 23.33 12.20
CA LYS A 184 -19.90 24.47 12.63
C LYS A 184 -21.15 24.05 13.41
N LYS A 185 -21.52 22.77 13.39
CA LYS A 185 -22.73 22.27 14.07
C LYS A 185 -22.50 22.21 15.58
N SER A 186 -23.56 22.47 16.34
CA SER A 186 -23.53 22.29 17.79
C SER A 186 -23.62 20.80 18.17
N LYS A 187 -23.19 20.47 19.40
CA LYS A 187 -23.20 19.10 19.93
C LYS A 187 -24.61 18.49 19.99
N GLU A 188 -25.64 19.32 20.13
CA GLU A 188 -27.04 18.90 20.21
C GLU A 188 -27.61 18.44 18.86
N VAL A 189 -27.04 18.91 17.75
CA VAL A 189 -27.52 18.62 16.39
C VAL A 189 -26.61 17.62 15.66
N ALA A 190 -25.31 17.66 15.94
CA ALA A 190 -24.34 16.82 15.26
C ALA A 190 -24.44 15.35 15.67
N ASP A 191 -24.08 14.45 14.75
CA ASP A 191 -23.79 13.06 15.07
C ASP A 191 -22.64 13.01 16.11
N PRO A 192 -22.78 12.32 17.26
CA PRO A 192 -21.78 12.37 18.32
C PRO A 192 -20.38 11.94 17.88
N PHE A 193 -20.28 10.92 17.02
CA PHE A 193 -18.98 10.47 16.51
C PHE A 193 -18.35 11.55 15.62
N ARG A 194 -19.12 12.10 14.67
CA ARG A 194 -18.64 13.19 13.81
C ARG A 194 -18.27 14.44 14.58
N TYR A 195 -19.05 14.82 15.59
CA TYR A 195 -18.77 16.00 16.40
C TYR A 195 -17.40 15.90 17.06
N GLU A 196 -17.17 14.80 17.81
CA GLU A 196 -15.89 14.59 18.50
C GLU A 196 -14.73 14.47 17.50
N LEU A 197 -14.93 13.74 16.39
CA LEU A 197 -13.91 13.60 15.35
C LEU A 197 -13.56 14.94 14.67
N CYS A 198 -14.53 15.82 14.43
CA CYS A 198 -14.26 17.13 13.83
C CYS A 198 -13.33 17.99 14.69
N HIS A 199 -13.48 17.93 16.02
CA HIS A 199 -12.59 18.62 16.95
C HIS A 199 -11.19 18.01 16.96
N VAL A 200 -11.08 16.67 16.91
CA VAL A 200 -9.77 15.98 16.74
C VAL A 200 -9.10 16.39 15.43
N ILE A 201 -9.84 16.46 14.32
CA ILE A 201 -9.32 16.93 13.04
C ILE A 201 -8.84 18.37 13.17
N LYS A 202 -9.63 19.25 13.79
CA LYS A 202 -9.26 20.67 13.94
C LYS A 202 -7.98 20.84 14.76
N GLU A 203 -7.85 20.10 15.86
CA GLU A 203 -6.66 20.10 16.71
C GLU A 203 -5.41 19.63 15.95
N LYS A 204 -5.53 18.54 15.19
CA LYS A 204 -4.37 17.91 14.54
C LYS A 204 -3.98 18.53 13.20
N MET A 205 -4.96 18.97 12.42
CA MET A 205 -4.77 19.39 11.02
C MET A 205 -5.05 20.88 10.80
N GLY A 206 -5.58 21.60 11.80
CA GLY A 206 -5.86 23.02 11.69
C GLY A 206 -6.81 23.33 10.53
N ASP A 207 -6.39 24.21 9.64
CA ASP A 207 -7.18 24.62 8.46
C ASP A 207 -7.03 23.66 7.28
N LYS A 208 -6.04 22.77 7.30
CA LYS A 208 -5.85 21.74 6.26
C LYS A 208 -6.97 20.70 6.28
N GLY A 209 -7.54 20.46 7.47
CA GLY A 209 -8.63 19.51 7.69
C GLY A 209 -8.31 18.11 7.16
N VAL A 210 -9.18 17.62 6.29
CA VAL A 210 -9.09 16.29 5.66
C VAL A 210 -8.76 16.37 4.17
N PHE A 211 -8.14 17.43 3.69
CA PHE A 211 -7.98 17.65 2.25
C PHE A 211 -7.17 16.55 1.53
N ALA A 212 -6.17 15.94 2.20
CA ALA A 212 -5.43 14.80 1.67
C ALA A 212 -6.34 13.61 1.32
N TRP A 213 -7.44 13.42 2.04
CA TRP A 213 -8.40 12.35 1.73
C TRP A 213 -9.04 12.51 0.36
N ASP A 214 -9.28 13.74 -0.08
CA ASP A 214 -9.81 14.01 -1.41
C ASP A 214 -8.71 13.87 -2.48
N LEU A 215 -7.55 14.49 -2.29
CA LEU A 215 -6.46 14.48 -3.29
C LEU A 215 -5.79 13.12 -3.46
N VAL A 216 -5.61 12.34 -2.39
CA VAL A 216 -5.08 10.96 -2.50
C VAL A 216 -6.07 10.05 -3.24
N ARG A 217 -7.37 10.25 -3.03
CA ARG A 217 -8.39 9.52 -3.81
C ARG A 217 -8.42 9.97 -5.26
N LEU A 218 -8.14 11.25 -5.56
CA LEU A 218 -8.02 11.72 -6.94
C LEU A 218 -6.94 10.95 -7.68
N ILE A 219 -5.73 10.84 -7.11
CA ILE A 219 -4.62 10.06 -7.69
C ILE A 219 -5.09 8.62 -7.97
N HIS A 220 -5.74 8.00 -6.99
CA HIS A 220 -6.23 6.63 -7.12
C HIS A 220 -7.34 6.46 -8.18
N VAL A 221 -8.33 7.34 -8.22
CA VAL A 221 -9.44 7.26 -9.19
C VAL A 221 -8.92 7.54 -10.60
N ALA A 222 -7.99 8.49 -10.78
CA ALA A 222 -7.37 8.76 -12.08
C ALA A 222 -6.63 7.53 -12.60
N VAL A 223 -5.89 6.85 -11.72
CA VAL A 223 -5.25 5.55 -11.98
C VAL A 223 -6.26 4.50 -12.44
N ILE A 224 -7.38 4.33 -11.73
CA ILE A 224 -8.35 3.29 -12.10
C ILE A 224 -9.04 3.64 -13.41
N CYS A 225 -9.36 4.91 -13.66
CA CYS A 225 -9.89 5.35 -14.94
C CYS A 225 -8.93 5.06 -16.10
N TYR A 226 -7.61 5.14 -15.89
CA TYR A 226 -6.63 4.67 -16.86
C TYR A 226 -6.73 3.16 -17.09
N ILE A 227 -6.72 2.34 -16.02
CA ILE A 227 -6.80 0.88 -16.15
C ILE A 227 -8.11 0.45 -16.81
N ALA A 228 -9.20 1.17 -16.55
CA ALA A 228 -10.53 0.96 -17.13
C ALA A 228 -10.69 1.51 -18.57
N ASP A 229 -9.63 2.08 -19.16
CA ASP A 229 -9.63 2.65 -20.53
C ASP A 229 -10.57 3.86 -20.71
N ILE A 230 -10.84 4.58 -19.61
CA ILE A 230 -11.58 5.86 -19.62
C ILE A 230 -10.62 7.04 -19.89
N TYR A 231 -9.42 6.97 -19.32
CA TYR A 231 -8.33 7.91 -19.55
C TYR A 231 -7.17 7.24 -20.27
N THR A 232 -6.42 8.02 -21.04
CA THR A 232 -5.08 7.60 -21.42
C THR A 232 -4.16 7.61 -20.18
N LYS A 233 -3.02 6.90 -20.26
CA LYS A 233 -2.02 6.95 -19.19
C LYS A 233 -1.54 8.38 -18.93
N GLU A 234 -1.33 9.16 -19.99
CA GLU A 234 -0.88 10.55 -19.93
C GLU A 234 -1.86 11.45 -19.20
N GLU A 235 -3.16 11.29 -19.47
CA GLU A 235 -4.23 12.05 -18.80
C GLU A 235 -4.30 11.73 -17.30
N ALA A 236 -4.23 10.45 -16.94
CA ALA A 236 -4.20 10.05 -15.54
C ALA A 236 -2.96 10.59 -14.81
N LEU A 237 -1.78 10.56 -15.45
CA LEU A 237 -0.55 11.11 -14.87
C LEU A 237 -0.59 12.64 -14.73
N ASP A 238 -1.18 13.35 -15.68
CA ASP A 238 -1.39 14.80 -15.61
C ASP A 238 -2.30 15.19 -14.42
N LEU A 239 -3.34 14.39 -14.14
CA LEU A 239 -4.20 14.57 -12.98
C LEU A 239 -3.46 14.23 -11.67
N CYS A 240 -2.67 13.16 -11.66
CA CYS A 240 -1.86 12.79 -10.51
C CYS A 240 -0.83 13.87 -10.15
N LEU A 241 -0.20 14.48 -11.16
CA LEU A 241 0.75 15.58 -10.96
C LEU A 241 0.09 16.79 -10.31
N GLN A 242 -1.07 17.22 -10.82
CA GLN A 242 -1.80 18.35 -10.25
C GLN A 242 -2.17 18.11 -8.78
N ALA A 243 -2.67 16.92 -8.44
CA ALA A 243 -2.97 16.58 -7.04
C ALA A 243 -1.71 16.52 -6.17
N ALA A 244 -0.62 15.96 -6.70
CA ALA A 244 0.65 15.84 -6.01
C ALA A 244 1.29 17.20 -5.69
N GLU A 245 1.24 18.16 -6.63
CA GLU A 245 1.73 19.52 -6.39
C GLU A 245 0.95 20.22 -5.26
N VAL A 246 -0.38 20.05 -5.22
CA VAL A 246 -1.20 20.59 -4.13
C VAL A 246 -0.85 19.90 -2.81
N LEU A 247 -0.69 18.58 -2.79
CA LEU A 247 -0.28 17.83 -1.61
C LEU A 247 1.08 18.32 -1.07
N GLN A 248 2.09 18.52 -1.94
CA GLN A 248 3.40 19.07 -1.56
C GLN A 248 3.31 20.50 -1.02
N SER A 249 2.35 21.30 -1.48
CA SER A 249 2.16 22.67 -1.00
C SER A 249 1.44 22.75 0.36
N VAL A 250 0.62 21.75 0.70
CA VAL A 250 -0.22 21.75 1.92
C VAL A 250 0.45 21.02 3.08
N TYR A 251 1.18 19.94 2.80
CA TYR A 251 1.78 19.07 3.81
C TYR A 251 3.31 19.16 3.80
N SER A 252 3.93 18.74 4.89
CA SER A 252 5.39 18.76 5.06
C SER A 252 6.03 17.36 5.00
N SER A 253 5.22 16.31 5.02
CA SER A 253 5.70 14.93 4.99
C SER A 253 4.60 13.94 4.58
N PHE A 254 5.02 12.74 4.16
CA PHE A 254 4.12 11.61 3.95
C PHE A 254 3.35 11.23 5.22
N ASP A 255 3.93 11.43 6.41
CA ASP A 255 3.24 11.18 7.67
C ASP A 255 2.09 12.17 7.90
N GLU A 256 2.34 13.46 7.78
CA GLU A 256 1.31 14.49 7.99
C GLU A 256 0.16 14.34 6.97
N MET A 257 0.51 14.13 5.70
CA MET A 257 -0.46 13.85 4.63
C MET A 257 -1.25 12.56 4.93
N GLY A 258 -0.56 11.48 5.30
CA GLY A 258 -1.17 10.19 5.65
C GLY A 258 -2.11 10.30 6.84
N GLN A 259 -1.79 11.11 7.85
CA GLN A 259 -2.68 11.37 8.97
C GLN A 259 -3.94 12.13 8.55
N SER A 260 -3.83 13.12 7.66
CA SER A 260 -5.01 13.81 7.09
C SER A 260 -5.88 12.86 6.26
N TYR A 261 -5.27 11.97 5.47
CA TYR A 261 -5.99 10.89 4.76
C TYR A 261 -6.73 9.95 5.71
N LEU A 262 -6.08 9.47 6.77
CA LEU A 262 -6.67 8.56 7.75
C LEU A 262 -7.86 9.19 8.49
N LEU A 263 -7.72 10.45 8.89
CA LEU A 263 -8.79 11.20 9.53
C LEU A 263 -9.95 11.44 8.56
N GLY A 264 -9.69 11.73 7.29
CA GLY A 264 -10.72 11.85 6.26
C GLY A 264 -11.43 10.54 5.98
N TYR A 265 -10.71 9.41 5.92
CA TYR A 265 -11.32 8.08 5.84
C TYR A 265 -12.25 7.84 7.04
N SER A 266 -11.79 8.11 8.26
CA SER A 266 -12.58 7.97 9.49
C SER A 266 -13.85 8.83 9.46
N PHE A 267 -13.74 10.07 8.97
CA PHE A 267 -14.86 11.00 8.83
C PHE A 267 -15.89 10.52 7.80
N TRP A 268 -15.42 10.02 6.65
CA TRP A 268 -16.27 9.51 5.58
C TRP A 268 -16.97 8.20 5.98
N SER A 269 -16.19 7.23 6.48
CA SER A 269 -16.68 5.87 6.84
C SER A 269 -17.43 5.81 8.16
N LYS A 270 -17.29 6.83 9.03
CA LYS A 270 -17.73 6.81 10.43
C LYS A 270 -17.09 5.70 11.28
N GLU A 271 -15.89 5.26 10.89
CA GLU A 271 -15.14 4.24 11.62
C GLU A 271 -14.02 4.87 12.45
N ASP A 272 -13.85 4.43 13.70
CA ASP A 272 -12.78 4.88 14.59
C ASP A 272 -11.43 4.26 14.20
N LEU A 273 -10.38 5.08 14.06
CA LEU A 273 -9.00 4.66 13.83
C LEU A 273 -8.43 3.77 14.95
N ASN A 274 -9.03 3.78 16.15
CA ASN A 274 -8.67 2.93 17.27
C ASN A 274 -9.69 1.81 17.52
N GLY A 275 -10.62 1.58 16.60
CA GLY A 275 -11.57 0.46 16.65
C GLY A 275 -10.86 -0.90 16.74
N LYS A 276 -11.50 -1.88 17.38
CA LYS A 276 -10.91 -3.22 17.60
C LYS A 276 -10.66 -3.99 16.31
N THR A 277 -11.60 -3.90 15.37
CA THR A 277 -11.61 -4.62 14.09
C THR A 277 -12.46 -3.83 13.08
N ASN A 278 -11.87 -2.88 12.36
CA ASN A 278 -12.51 -2.14 11.27
C ASN A 278 -11.47 -1.71 10.22
N ASN A 279 -11.94 -1.16 9.10
CA ASN A 279 -11.10 -0.78 7.97
C ASN A 279 -10.26 0.47 8.30
N ALA A 280 -10.80 1.42 9.06
CA ALA A 280 -10.05 2.60 9.51
C ALA A 280 -8.81 2.22 10.33
N ARG A 281 -8.94 1.24 11.23
CA ARG A 281 -7.82 0.71 12.01
C ARG A 281 -6.79 0.01 11.13
N GLU A 282 -7.23 -0.83 10.19
CA GLU A 282 -6.33 -1.49 9.23
C GLU A 282 -5.49 -0.47 8.46
N ARG A 283 -6.11 0.61 7.98
CA ARG A 283 -5.41 1.69 7.26
C ARG A 283 -4.39 2.42 8.14
N LYS A 284 -4.72 2.66 9.41
CA LYS A 284 -3.77 3.23 10.37
C LYS A 284 -2.57 2.30 10.59
N ASP A 285 -2.82 1.01 10.80
CA ASP A 285 -1.75 0.01 10.99
C ASP A 285 -0.86 -0.08 9.74
N ILE A 286 -1.45 0.01 8.53
CA ILE A 286 -0.70 0.11 7.25
C ILE A 286 0.19 1.35 7.22
N HIS A 287 -0.34 2.53 7.56
CA HIS A 287 0.45 3.76 7.58
C HIS A 287 1.64 3.68 8.54
N GLU A 288 1.41 3.17 9.76
CA GLU A 288 2.46 2.96 10.76
C GLU A 288 3.51 1.93 10.31
N MET A 289 3.12 0.92 9.53
CA MET A 289 4.05 -0.01 8.89
C MET A 289 4.87 0.69 7.81
N LEU A 290 4.24 1.43 6.90
CA LEU A 290 4.91 2.11 5.78
C LEU A 290 5.99 3.09 6.26
N LEU A 291 5.75 3.81 7.37
CA LEU A 291 6.73 4.70 8.00
C LEU A 291 7.98 4.00 8.56
N LYS A 292 7.89 2.70 8.86
CA LYS A 292 8.98 1.91 9.46
C LYS A 292 9.81 1.15 8.43
N LEU A 293 9.37 1.12 7.17
CA LEU A 293 10.11 0.44 6.11
C LEU A 293 11.34 1.27 5.74
N GLU A 294 12.54 0.73 6.00
CA GLU A 294 13.82 1.39 5.67
C GLU A 294 13.91 1.75 4.18
N ASN A 295 13.39 0.86 3.33
CA ASN A 295 13.28 1.07 1.90
C ASN A 295 11.80 0.90 1.52
N GLY A 296 10.95 1.82 1.97
CA GLY A 296 9.52 1.85 1.65
C GLY A 296 9.15 2.99 0.69
N PRO A 297 7.88 3.13 0.29
CA PRO A 297 7.42 4.26 -0.53
C PRO A 297 7.69 5.62 0.13
N TYR A 298 7.70 5.69 1.47
CA TYR A 298 7.98 6.91 2.23
C TYR A 298 9.48 7.19 2.43
N SER A 299 10.38 6.40 1.82
CA SER A 299 11.81 6.70 1.79
C SER A 299 12.16 7.80 0.77
N LEU A 300 11.25 8.11 -0.16
CA LEU A 300 11.37 9.24 -1.08
C LEU A 300 11.28 10.57 -0.31
N ASP A 301 11.98 11.58 -0.81
CA ASP A 301 11.80 12.95 -0.33
C ASP A 301 10.36 13.40 -0.63
N PHE A 302 9.64 13.83 0.41
CA PHE A 302 8.28 14.33 0.24
C PHE A 302 8.24 15.57 -0.66
N HIS A 303 9.29 16.41 -0.63
CA HIS A 303 9.42 17.61 -1.46
C HIS A 303 10.29 17.38 -2.71
N LEU A 304 10.42 16.12 -3.16
CA LEU A 304 11.02 15.79 -4.46
C LEU A 304 10.43 16.70 -5.56
N PRO A 305 11.26 17.36 -6.39
CA PRO A 305 10.77 18.15 -7.51
C PRO A 305 10.02 17.27 -8.52
N LEU A 306 8.70 17.41 -8.57
CA LEU A 306 7.84 16.65 -9.48
C LEU A 306 8.03 17.15 -10.92
N LYS A 307 8.20 16.22 -11.85
CA LYS A 307 8.44 16.51 -13.27
C LYS A 307 7.55 15.68 -14.15
N LYS A 308 7.07 16.28 -15.24
CA LYS A 308 6.42 15.56 -16.34
C LYS A 308 7.47 14.81 -17.16
N ASP A 309 7.65 13.52 -16.88
CA ASP A 309 8.67 12.65 -17.48
C ASP A 309 8.09 11.40 -18.17
N TRP A 310 6.81 11.45 -18.53
CA TRP A 310 6.10 10.46 -19.35
C TRP A 310 5.82 10.96 -20.77
#